data_AF-A0A7W1W410-F1
#
_entry.id   AF-A0A7W1W410-F1
#
_cell.length_a   1.000
_cell.length_b   1.000
_cell.length_c   1.000
_cell.angle_alpha   90.00
_cell.angle_beta   90.00
_cell.angle_gamma   90.00
#
_symmetry.space_group_name_H-M   'P 1'
#
loop_
_entity.id
_entity.type
_entity.pdbx_description
1 polymer ?
#
loop_
_entity_poly.entity_id
_entity_poly.type
_entity_poly.pdbx_seq_one_letter_code
_entity_poly.pdbx_strand_id
1 'polypeptide(L)'
;MATISFYGGVGTVTGSKYLLEHNGRRVLVDCGLFQGLKELREKNWQEPPFNPQEIDAVIITHAHIDHTGYLPRLVKLGFAGKVYTSRATCDLLKILLPDSGRLQEEEADYRNRKNLTSHSPALPLYDERDAEAALELLAPVPNDGNPNEICEGFKASFNVAGHILGASLVLVELEKARENDDSIKFLFSGDLGHYEQPIVKDPTAPTTADYVMVESTYGNRLHGDESSEDQMTEVINEAVRNNEPILIPAFAIGRTQEILYLIRELEEQKRIPVLPVRVDSPMAAQATQVYNRFTEEHDEEYASILTQKRHPLRTGAMMTTSS
;
A
#
# COMPACT_ATOMS: atom_id res chain seq x y z
N MET A 1 -9.69 10.47 28.13
CA MET A 1 -8.64 9.44 28.28
C MET A 1 -8.41 8.86 26.90
N ALA A 2 -7.16 8.84 26.44
CA ALA A 2 -6.81 8.33 25.13
C ALA A 2 -6.72 6.79 25.14
N THR A 3 -7.25 6.14 24.11
CA THR A 3 -7.20 4.68 23.94
C THR A 3 -6.75 4.30 22.53
N ILE A 4 -6.12 3.13 22.42
CA ILE A 4 -5.81 2.47 21.14
C ILE A 4 -6.39 1.06 21.18
N SER A 5 -7.15 0.71 20.14
CA SER A 5 -7.71 -0.62 19.93
C SER A 5 -7.16 -1.24 18.65
N PHE A 6 -6.82 -2.53 18.70
CA PHE A 6 -6.22 -3.27 17.59
C PHE A 6 -7.25 -4.22 16.99
N TYR A 7 -7.69 -3.95 15.75
CA TYR A 7 -8.73 -4.74 15.07
C TYR A 7 -8.20 -5.57 13.90
N GLY A 8 -6.94 -5.39 13.52
CA GLY A 8 -6.24 -6.20 12.53
C GLY A 8 -4.75 -5.89 12.48
N GLY A 9 -3.98 -6.64 11.68
CA GLY A 9 -2.52 -6.52 11.65
C GLY A 9 -1.80 -6.94 12.95
N VAL A 10 -2.46 -7.73 13.81
CA VAL A 10 -1.86 -8.27 15.05
C VAL A 10 -1.94 -9.79 15.05
N GLY A 11 -0.78 -10.44 15.23
CA GLY A 11 -0.65 -11.90 15.07
C GLY A 11 -0.84 -12.38 13.61
N THR A 12 -0.87 -11.45 12.67
CA THR A 12 -1.00 -11.67 11.22
C THR A 12 -0.40 -10.46 10.48
N VAL A 13 0.01 -10.65 9.23
CA VAL A 13 0.58 -9.59 8.38
C VAL A 13 -0.50 -8.68 7.81
N THR A 14 -1.71 -9.21 7.58
CA THR A 14 -2.71 -8.55 6.73
C THR A 14 -3.83 -7.91 7.56
N GLY A 15 -4.56 -6.97 6.96
CA GLY A 15 -5.81 -6.46 7.50
C GLY A 15 -5.63 -5.35 8.53
N SER A 16 -4.53 -4.60 8.43
CA SER A 16 -4.15 -3.51 9.32
C SER A 16 -5.33 -2.58 9.63
N LYS A 17 -5.54 -2.34 10.93
CA LYS A 17 -6.69 -1.61 11.46
C LYS A 17 -6.50 -1.25 12.92
N TYR A 18 -6.26 0.03 13.18
CA TYR A 18 -6.02 0.52 14.53
C TYR A 18 -6.96 1.69 14.81
N LEU A 19 -7.71 1.63 15.90
CA LEU A 19 -8.63 2.70 16.29
C LEU A 19 -8.04 3.49 17.44
N LEU A 20 -7.83 4.79 17.23
CA LEU A 20 -7.49 5.75 18.25
C LEU A 20 -8.74 6.48 18.70
N GLU A 21 -8.95 6.60 20.01
CA GLU A 21 -10.05 7.38 20.58
C GLU A 21 -9.53 8.39 21.57
N HIS A 22 -10.02 9.62 21.48
CA HIS A 22 -9.68 10.70 22.40
C HIS A 22 -10.75 11.78 22.38
N ASN A 23 -11.15 12.27 23.56
CA ASN A 23 -12.17 13.32 23.73
C ASN A 23 -13.48 13.11 22.94
N GLY A 24 -13.93 11.85 22.82
CA GLY A 24 -15.16 11.51 22.09
C GLY A 24 -15.01 11.48 20.57
N ARG A 25 -13.79 11.68 20.05
CA ARG A 25 -13.43 11.51 18.64
C ARG A 25 -12.75 10.17 18.41
N ARG A 26 -12.90 9.65 17.20
CA ARG A 26 -12.43 8.34 16.76
C ARG A 26 -11.75 8.42 15.41
N VAL A 27 -10.47 8.07 15.36
CA VAL A 27 -9.68 8.06 14.13
C VAL A 27 -9.13 6.67 13.89
N LEU A 28 -9.39 6.15 12.69
CA LEU A 28 -8.85 4.86 12.26
C LEU A 28 -7.50 5.08 11.56
N VAL A 29 -6.48 4.30 11.90
CA VAL A 29 -5.23 4.20 11.16
C VAL A 29 -5.22 2.86 10.42
N ASP A 30 -5.09 2.96 9.10
CA ASP A 30 -5.33 1.91 8.12
C ASP A 30 -6.72 1.27 8.15
N CYS A 31 -7.15 0.78 7.00
CA CYS A 31 -8.43 0.11 6.79
C CYS A 31 -8.25 -1.07 5.82
N GLY A 32 -7.41 -2.03 6.19
CA GLY A 32 -7.01 -3.13 5.34
C GLY A 32 -7.93 -4.34 5.25
N LEU A 33 -7.87 -5.09 4.15
CA LEU A 33 -8.45 -6.43 4.06
C LEU A 33 -7.53 -7.48 4.66
N PHE A 34 -8.13 -8.46 5.33
CA PHE A 34 -7.43 -9.70 5.62
C PHE A 34 -7.23 -10.52 4.34
N GLN A 35 -5.99 -10.90 4.05
CA GLN A 35 -5.58 -11.70 2.89
C GLN A 35 -5.00 -13.05 3.34
N GLY A 36 -4.62 -13.90 2.39
CA GLY A 36 -4.01 -15.20 2.69
C GLY A 36 -5.05 -16.27 3.01
N LEU A 37 -4.93 -16.96 4.15
CA LEU A 37 -5.75 -18.12 4.53
C LEU A 37 -7.26 -17.82 4.53
N LYS A 38 -8.08 -18.85 4.28
CA LYS A 38 -9.54 -18.69 4.16
C LYS A 38 -10.15 -18.11 5.44
N GLU A 39 -9.73 -18.59 6.61
CA GLU A 39 -10.21 -18.14 7.92
C GLU A 39 -9.92 -16.65 8.16
N LEU A 40 -8.80 -16.14 7.62
CA LEU A 40 -8.48 -14.71 7.66
C LEU A 40 -9.42 -13.93 6.74
N ARG A 41 -9.60 -14.38 5.49
CA ARG A 41 -10.49 -13.70 4.52
C ARG A 41 -11.94 -13.65 4.99
N GLU A 42 -12.42 -14.65 5.74
CA GLU A 42 -13.77 -14.67 6.33
C GLU A 42 -13.98 -13.56 7.37
N LYS A 43 -12.93 -13.07 8.04
CA LYS A 43 -13.03 -11.94 8.96
C LYS A 43 -13.50 -10.66 8.26
N ASN A 44 -13.18 -10.49 6.97
CA ASN A 44 -13.64 -9.33 6.21
C ASN A 44 -15.18 -9.26 6.11
N TRP A 45 -15.86 -10.41 6.20
CA TRP A 45 -17.31 -10.50 6.11
C TRP A 45 -18.04 -10.21 7.42
N GLN A 46 -17.33 -10.18 8.54
CA GLN A 46 -17.89 -9.87 9.85
C GLN A 46 -18.19 -8.37 9.98
N GLU A 47 -19.17 -8.03 10.82
CA GLU A 47 -19.39 -6.64 11.21
C GLU A 47 -18.15 -6.13 11.99
N PRO A 48 -17.69 -4.90 11.72
CA PRO A 48 -16.59 -4.34 12.48
C PRO A 48 -16.99 -4.21 13.96
N PRO A 49 -16.05 -4.41 14.90
CA PRO A 49 -16.31 -4.30 16.34
C PRO A 49 -16.47 -2.84 16.83
N PHE A 50 -16.74 -1.91 15.92
CA PHE A 50 -16.96 -0.49 16.14
C PHE A 50 -18.01 0.02 15.14
N ASN A 51 -18.71 1.10 15.47
CA ASN A 51 -19.69 1.70 14.58
C ASN A 51 -18.99 2.57 13.50
N PRO A 52 -19.09 2.24 12.19
CA PRO A 52 -18.45 3.02 11.12
C PRO A 52 -18.94 4.47 11.03
N GLN A 53 -20.18 4.76 11.43
CA GLN A 53 -20.75 6.11 11.43
C GLN A 53 -20.15 7.02 12.51
N GLU A 54 -19.50 6.43 13.53
CA GLU A 54 -18.86 7.16 14.63
C GLU A 54 -17.37 7.42 14.37
N ILE A 55 -16.82 7.00 13.22
CA ILE A 55 -15.44 7.28 12.85
C ILE A 55 -15.36 8.68 12.21
N ASP A 56 -14.62 9.59 12.83
CA ASP A 56 -14.46 10.97 12.36
C ASP A 56 -13.54 11.04 11.12
N ALA A 57 -12.49 10.21 11.09
CA ALA A 57 -11.52 10.19 10.00
C ALA A 57 -10.79 8.84 9.90
N VAL A 58 -10.25 8.57 8.71
CA VAL A 58 -9.32 7.47 8.46
C VAL A 58 -7.99 8.07 8.01
N ILE A 59 -6.87 7.51 8.49
CA ILE A 59 -5.52 7.82 8.04
C ILE A 59 -4.96 6.56 7.40
N ILE A 60 -4.44 6.67 6.18
CA ILE A 60 -3.85 5.57 5.42
C ILE A 60 -2.34 5.77 5.30
N THR A 61 -1.57 4.76 5.71
CA THR A 61 -0.11 4.75 5.63
C THR A 61 0.39 4.57 4.20
N HIS A 62 -0.16 3.63 3.45
CA HIS A 62 0.23 3.35 2.07
C HIS A 62 -0.86 2.59 1.29
N ALA A 63 -0.65 2.41 -0.01
CA ALA A 63 -1.70 1.99 -0.95
C ALA A 63 -2.07 0.49 -0.92
N HIS A 64 -1.31 -0.41 -0.28
CA HIS A 64 -1.60 -1.85 -0.39
C HIS A 64 -2.97 -2.22 0.19
N ILE A 65 -3.57 -3.29 -0.36
CA ILE A 65 -4.96 -3.70 -0.09
C ILE A 65 -5.16 -4.19 1.34
N ASP A 66 -4.13 -4.75 1.96
CA ASP A 66 -4.10 -5.11 3.37
C ASP A 66 -3.94 -3.91 4.32
N HIS A 67 -3.85 -2.69 3.78
CA HIS A 67 -3.93 -1.41 4.51
C HIS A 67 -5.13 -0.55 4.07
N THR A 68 -5.71 -0.78 2.90
CA THR A 68 -6.72 0.14 2.31
C THR A 68 -7.99 -0.54 1.82
N GLY A 69 -7.93 -1.83 1.52
CA GLY A 69 -8.98 -2.51 0.76
C GLY A 69 -10.29 -2.72 1.51
N TYR A 70 -10.36 -2.49 2.82
CA TYR A 70 -11.63 -2.51 3.58
C TYR A 70 -12.35 -1.16 3.52
N LEU A 71 -11.69 -0.09 3.05
CA LEU A 71 -12.27 1.24 2.99
C LEU A 71 -13.59 1.30 2.21
N PRO A 72 -13.76 0.66 1.03
CA PRO A 72 -15.04 0.65 0.32
C PRO A 72 -16.17 0.03 1.16
N ARG A 73 -15.87 -1.06 1.87
CA ARG A 73 -16.81 -1.69 2.79
C ARG A 73 -17.14 -0.79 3.98
N LEU A 74 -16.15 -0.08 4.53
CA LEU A 74 -16.37 0.87 5.63
C LEU A 74 -17.37 1.97 5.21
N VAL A 75 -17.21 2.52 4.00
CA VAL A 75 -18.12 3.52 3.41
C VAL A 75 -19.52 2.95 3.21
N LYS A 76 -19.63 1.73 2.67
CA LYS A 76 -20.90 1.02 2.52
C LYS A 76 -21.64 0.81 3.84
N LEU A 77 -20.90 0.67 4.95
CA LEU A 77 -21.45 0.53 6.31
C LEU A 77 -21.78 1.89 6.97
N GLY A 78 -21.62 3.01 6.26
CA GLY A 78 -22.07 4.34 6.67
C GLY A 78 -20.98 5.31 7.11
N PHE A 79 -19.70 4.98 6.92
CA PHE A 79 -18.63 5.95 7.13
C PHE A 79 -18.70 7.08 6.08
N ALA A 80 -18.57 8.33 6.55
CA ALA A 80 -18.64 9.53 5.72
C ALA A 80 -17.55 10.56 6.04
N GLY A 81 -16.57 10.21 6.88
CA GLY A 81 -15.45 11.07 7.25
C GLY A 81 -14.41 11.17 6.14
N LYS A 82 -13.40 12.03 6.34
CA LYS A 82 -12.28 12.16 5.40
C LYS A 82 -11.26 11.03 5.57
N VAL A 83 -10.60 10.69 4.46
CA VAL A 83 -9.54 9.69 4.39
C VAL A 83 -8.22 10.36 4.04
N TYR A 84 -7.37 10.57 5.04
CA TYR A 84 -6.09 11.26 4.90
C TYR A 84 -4.99 10.31 4.44
N THR A 85 -4.25 10.70 3.42
CA THR A 85 -3.13 9.91 2.89
C THR A 85 -2.18 10.78 2.07
N SER A 86 -0.98 10.29 1.76
CA SER A 86 -0.05 11.01 0.90
C SER A 86 -0.61 11.22 -0.51
N ARG A 87 -0.12 12.23 -1.24
CA ARG A 87 -0.58 12.51 -2.61
C ARG A 87 -0.37 11.33 -3.56
N ALA A 88 0.77 10.65 -3.45
CA ALA A 88 1.06 9.50 -4.28
C ALA A 88 0.19 8.29 -3.93
N THR A 89 -0.03 8.01 -2.64
CA THR A 89 -0.98 6.95 -2.23
C THR A 89 -2.40 7.26 -2.71
N CYS A 90 -2.84 8.53 -2.65
CA CYS A 90 -4.14 8.95 -3.19
C CYS A 90 -4.28 8.63 -4.69
N ASP A 91 -3.27 8.89 -5.50
CA ASP A 91 -3.30 8.57 -6.94
C ASP A 91 -3.21 7.06 -7.22
N LEU A 92 -2.48 6.29 -6.39
CA LEU A 92 -2.46 4.83 -6.48
C LEU A 92 -3.82 4.21 -6.11
N LEU A 93 -4.51 4.74 -5.10
CA LEU A 93 -5.82 4.26 -4.65
C LEU A 93 -6.89 4.38 -5.73
N LYS A 94 -6.82 5.43 -6.57
CA LYS A 94 -7.73 5.62 -7.71
C LYS A 94 -7.66 4.50 -8.75
N ILE A 95 -6.59 3.71 -8.74
CA ILE A 95 -6.40 2.55 -9.61
C ILE A 95 -6.74 1.28 -8.83
N LEU A 96 -6.19 1.13 -7.62
CA LEU A 96 -6.28 -0.07 -6.80
C LEU A 96 -7.69 -0.42 -6.35
N LEU A 97 -8.44 0.54 -5.80
CA LEU A 97 -9.74 0.23 -5.19
C LEU A 97 -10.79 -0.17 -6.25
N PRO A 98 -10.94 0.54 -7.39
CA PRO A 98 -11.85 0.12 -8.45
C PRO A 98 -11.48 -1.25 -9.02
N ASP A 99 -10.19 -1.51 -9.29
CA ASP A 99 -9.72 -2.81 -9.77
C ASP A 99 -10.04 -3.93 -8.76
N SER A 100 -9.85 -3.67 -7.47
CA SER A 100 -10.19 -4.63 -6.41
C SER A 100 -11.71 -4.90 -6.33
N GLY A 101 -12.55 -3.88 -6.52
CA GLY A 101 -14.01 -4.03 -6.60
C GLY A 101 -14.41 -4.90 -7.78
N ARG A 102 -13.91 -4.59 -8.98
CA ARG A 102 -14.16 -5.35 -10.21
C ARG A 102 -13.74 -6.81 -10.09
N LEU A 103 -12.56 -7.09 -9.54
CA LEU A 103 -12.08 -8.47 -9.32
C LEU A 103 -13.00 -9.26 -8.38
N GLN A 104 -13.56 -8.60 -7.36
CA GLN A 104 -14.51 -9.24 -6.45
C GLN A 104 -15.86 -9.51 -7.10
N GLU A 105 -16.35 -8.61 -7.95
CA GLU A 105 -17.55 -8.83 -8.77
C GLU A 105 -17.35 -10.03 -9.72
N GLU A 106 -16.21 -10.08 -10.42
CA GLU A 106 -15.86 -11.19 -11.30
C GLU A 106 -15.78 -12.53 -10.55
N GLU A 107 -15.22 -12.54 -9.33
CA GLU A 107 -15.19 -13.73 -8.48
C GLU A 107 -16.59 -14.17 -8.06
N ALA A 108 -17.44 -13.23 -7.64
CA ALA A 108 -18.83 -13.52 -7.27
C ALA A 108 -19.62 -14.09 -8.47
N ASP A 109 -19.50 -13.47 -9.64
CA ASP A 109 -20.13 -13.91 -10.89
C ASP A 109 -19.61 -15.27 -11.35
N TYR A 110 -18.32 -15.54 -11.22
CA TYR A 110 -17.75 -16.85 -11.50
C TYR A 110 -18.35 -17.91 -10.58
N ARG A 111 -18.41 -17.66 -9.27
CA ARG A 111 -18.99 -18.58 -8.29
C ARG A 111 -20.47 -18.84 -8.55
N ASN A 112 -21.24 -17.82 -8.92
CA ASN A 112 -22.64 -17.93 -9.32
C ASN A 112 -22.80 -18.81 -10.57
N ARG A 113 -22.04 -18.53 -11.64
CA ARG A 113 -22.10 -19.30 -12.90
C ARG A 113 -21.68 -20.76 -12.74
N LYS A 114 -20.75 -21.05 -11.83
CA LYS A 114 -20.21 -22.40 -11.59
C LYS A 114 -20.93 -23.14 -10.45
N ASN A 115 -21.92 -22.54 -9.80
CA ASN A 115 -22.59 -23.08 -8.62
C ASN A 115 -21.58 -23.48 -7.50
N LEU A 116 -20.52 -22.69 -7.33
CA LEU A 116 -19.45 -22.92 -6.34
C LEU A 116 -19.68 -22.17 -5.02
N THR A 117 -20.92 -21.79 -4.74
CA THR A 117 -21.31 -20.97 -3.59
C THR A 117 -22.45 -21.64 -2.82
N SER A 118 -22.40 -21.58 -1.49
CA SER A 118 -23.51 -21.93 -0.61
C SER A 118 -24.55 -20.80 -0.49
N HIS A 119 -24.21 -19.59 -0.94
CA HIS A 119 -25.08 -18.42 -0.97
C HIS A 119 -25.67 -18.24 -2.37
N SER A 120 -26.94 -17.83 -2.45
CA SER A 120 -27.66 -17.62 -3.72
C SER A 120 -28.29 -16.23 -3.75
N PRO A 121 -27.68 -15.24 -4.44
CA PRO A 121 -26.39 -15.30 -5.14
C PRO A 121 -25.18 -15.17 -4.18
N ALA A 122 -23.99 -15.54 -4.65
CA ALA A 122 -22.74 -14.99 -4.14
C ALA A 122 -22.69 -13.49 -4.45
N LEU A 123 -22.30 -12.69 -3.47
CA LEU A 123 -22.10 -11.25 -3.61
C LEU A 123 -20.61 -10.93 -3.41
N PRO A 124 -20.10 -9.86 -4.04
CA PRO A 124 -18.78 -9.32 -3.69
C PRO A 124 -18.84 -8.66 -2.30
N LEU A 125 -17.68 -8.48 -1.64
CA LEU A 125 -17.62 -7.78 -0.36
C LEU A 125 -18.03 -6.30 -0.54
N TYR A 126 -17.58 -5.73 -1.65
CA TYR A 126 -17.90 -4.43 -2.20
C TYR A 126 -17.66 -4.47 -3.72
N ASP A 127 -18.32 -3.59 -4.46
CA ASP A 127 -18.19 -3.49 -5.92
C ASP A 127 -17.35 -2.28 -6.35
N GLU A 128 -17.17 -2.09 -7.67
CA GLU A 128 -16.43 -0.93 -8.21
C GLU A 128 -17.05 0.41 -7.79
N ARG A 129 -18.38 0.50 -7.64
CA ARG A 129 -19.06 1.74 -7.23
C ARG A 129 -18.84 2.08 -5.76
N ASP A 130 -18.85 1.05 -4.91
CA ASP A 130 -18.47 1.20 -3.51
C ASP A 130 -17.02 1.73 -3.40
N ALA A 131 -16.13 1.28 -4.28
CA ALA A 131 -14.76 1.76 -4.35
C ALA A 131 -14.69 3.23 -4.81
N GLU A 132 -15.41 3.60 -5.87
CA GLU A 132 -15.53 5.00 -6.32
C GLU A 132 -16.04 5.92 -5.21
N ALA A 133 -17.07 5.49 -4.47
CA ALA A 133 -17.61 6.26 -3.35
C ALA A 133 -16.57 6.50 -2.23
N ALA A 134 -15.67 5.54 -2.00
CA ALA A 134 -14.57 5.71 -1.06
C ALA A 134 -13.51 6.70 -1.55
N LEU A 135 -13.27 6.77 -2.86
CA LEU A 135 -12.29 7.72 -3.45
C LEU A 135 -12.73 9.18 -3.26
N GLU A 136 -14.03 9.46 -3.25
CA GLU A 136 -14.58 10.81 -3.01
C GLU A 136 -14.27 11.36 -1.61
N LEU A 137 -13.94 10.48 -0.66
CA LEU A 137 -13.58 10.87 0.71
C LEU A 137 -12.09 11.15 0.90
N LEU A 138 -11.26 10.94 -0.14
CA LEU A 138 -9.80 11.11 -0.04
C LEU A 138 -9.41 12.57 0.16
N ALA A 139 -8.56 12.79 1.16
CA ALA A 139 -7.96 14.07 1.52
C ALA A 139 -6.43 13.96 1.42
N PRO A 140 -5.84 14.22 0.25
CA PRO A 140 -4.40 14.07 0.05
C PRO A 140 -3.61 15.13 0.83
N VAL A 141 -2.53 14.72 1.49
CA VAL A 141 -1.60 15.59 2.23
C VAL A 141 -0.15 15.39 1.76
N PRO A 142 0.75 16.37 1.95
CA PRO A 142 2.17 16.21 1.67
C PRO A 142 2.84 15.19 2.61
N ASN A 143 3.87 14.50 2.11
CA ASN A 143 4.72 13.58 2.88
C ASN A 143 5.99 14.28 3.38
N ASP A 144 5.82 15.44 4.03
CA ASP A 144 6.91 16.38 4.37
C ASP A 144 7.13 16.53 5.88
N GLY A 145 6.44 15.74 6.70
CA GLY A 145 6.49 15.77 8.16
C GLY A 145 5.70 16.90 8.81
N ASN A 146 5.09 17.80 8.03
CA ASN A 146 4.29 18.88 8.59
C ASN A 146 2.98 18.37 9.19
N PRO A 147 2.55 18.87 10.37
CA PRO A 147 1.32 18.43 11.01
C PRO A 147 0.10 18.91 10.24
N ASN A 148 -0.84 17.99 10.00
CA ASN A 148 -2.14 18.26 9.40
C ASN A 148 -3.24 18.06 10.45
N GLU A 149 -4.22 18.96 10.48
CA GLU A 149 -5.41 18.78 11.32
C GLU A 149 -6.31 17.69 10.72
N ILE A 150 -6.57 16.64 11.49
CA ILE A 150 -7.39 15.49 11.06
C ILE A 150 -8.83 15.68 11.53
N CYS A 151 -8.98 15.89 12.83
CA CYS A 151 -10.20 16.31 13.49
C CYS A 151 -9.83 16.95 14.82
N GLU A 152 -10.81 17.51 15.53
CA GLU A 152 -10.59 18.18 16.81
C GLU A 152 -9.80 17.29 17.80
N GLY A 153 -8.61 17.76 18.20
CA GLY A 153 -7.72 17.06 19.13
C GLY A 153 -6.83 15.99 18.49
N PHE A 154 -6.84 15.86 17.16
CA PHE A 154 -6.02 14.94 16.39
C PHE A 154 -5.24 15.65 15.28
N LYS A 155 -3.92 15.57 15.36
CA LYS A 155 -3.02 15.96 14.27
C LYS A 155 -2.28 14.76 13.72
N ALA A 156 -1.97 14.76 12.43
CA ALA A 156 -1.09 13.76 11.84
C ALA A 156 -0.03 14.37 10.92
N SER A 157 1.21 13.93 11.08
CA SER A 157 2.33 14.21 10.20
C SER A 157 2.70 12.96 9.41
N PHE A 158 3.00 13.13 8.12
CA PHE A 158 3.35 12.05 7.20
C PHE A 158 4.80 12.24 6.76
N ASN A 159 5.66 11.26 7.03
CA ASN A 159 7.05 11.26 6.57
C ASN A 159 7.28 10.02 5.69
N VAL A 160 8.23 10.07 4.77
CA VAL A 160 8.51 8.95 3.87
C VAL A 160 8.84 7.67 4.64
N ALA A 161 8.16 6.56 4.34
CA ALA A 161 8.45 5.23 4.88
C ALA A 161 9.30 4.34 3.95
N GLY A 162 9.50 4.75 2.69
CA GLY A 162 10.36 4.06 1.73
C GLY A 162 9.87 2.70 1.21
N HIS A 163 8.69 2.21 1.61
CA HIS A 163 8.18 0.89 1.21
C HIS A 163 7.67 0.83 -0.23
N ILE A 164 6.78 1.74 -0.57
CA ILE A 164 6.28 1.97 -1.93
C ILE A 164 6.12 3.47 -2.16
N LEU A 165 5.84 3.88 -3.39
CA LEU A 165 5.62 5.29 -3.70
C LEU A 165 4.48 5.86 -2.85
N GLY A 166 4.79 6.92 -2.08
CA GLY A 166 3.83 7.56 -1.19
C GLY A 166 3.61 6.84 0.14
N ALA A 167 4.36 5.78 0.46
CA ALA A 167 4.28 5.17 1.78
C ALA A 167 4.75 6.16 2.87
N SER A 168 4.03 6.18 3.98
CA SER A 168 4.25 7.15 5.05
C SER A 168 4.38 6.52 6.44
N LEU A 169 5.40 6.96 7.18
CA LEU A 169 5.45 6.95 8.62
C LEU A 169 4.46 8.01 9.11
N VAL A 170 3.48 7.61 9.90
CA VAL A 170 2.41 8.50 10.35
C VAL A 170 2.57 8.77 11.85
N LEU A 171 2.92 10.00 12.21
CA LEU A 171 2.91 10.46 13.60
C LEU A 171 1.54 11.07 13.90
N VAL A 172 0.73 10.37 14.70
CA VAL A 172 -0.55 10.87 15.21
C VAL A 172 -0.34 11.48 16.60
N GLU A 173 -0.70 12.75 16.74
CA GLU A 173 -0.65 13.49 17.99
C GLU A 173 -2.07 13.71 18.54
N LEU A 174 -2.31 13.18 19.75
CA LEU A 174 -3.53 13.40 20.51
C LEU A 174 -3.31 14.57 21.45
N GLU A 175 -3.91 15.73 21.13
CA GLU A 175 -3.67 16.97 21.85
C GLU A 175 -4.28 16.94 23.25
N LYS A 176 -3.55 17.40 24.27
CA LYS A 176 -4.02 17.47 25.66
C LYS A 176 -4.59 16.14 26.18
N ALA A 177 -3.89 15.04 25.86
CA ALA A 177 -4.31 13.70 26.23
C ALA A 177 -3.84 13.28 27.64
N ARG A 178 -2.90 14.01 28.23
CA ARG A 178 -2.35 13.78 29.58
C ARG A 178 -2.98 14.71 30.62
N GLU A 179 -2.85 14.37 31.91
CA GLU A 179 -3.38 15.16 33.02
C GLU A 179 -2.80 16.60 33.11
N ASN A 180 -1.60 16.80 32.57
CA ASN A 180 -0.92 18.09 32.51
C ASN A 180 -1.16 18.85 31.19
N ASP A 181 -2.18 18.46 30.41
CA ASP A 181 -2.50 19.00 29.09
C ASP A 181 -1.43 18.79 28.01
N ASP A 182 -0.44 17.92 28.24
CA ASP A 182 0.51 17.50 27.20
C ASP A 182 -0.13 16.51 26.21
N SER A 183 0.37 16.52 24.98
CA SER A 183 -0.04 15.57 23.95
C SER A 183 0.53 14.16 24.18
N ILE A 184 -0.11 13.15 23.59
CA ILE A 184 0.45 11.80 23.43
C ILE A 184 0.69 11.56 21.94
N LYS A 185 1.86 11.01 21.61
CA LYS A 185 2.31 10.78 20.24
C LYS A 185 2.41 9.29 19.91
N PHE A 186 1.73 8.88 18.85
CA PHE A 186 1.71 7.53 18.31
C PHE A 186 2.35 7.55 16.92
N LEU A 187 3.49 6.88 16.76
CA LEU A 187 4.14 6.71 15.45
C LEU A 187 3.76 5.35 14.86
N PHE A 188 3.05 5.34 13.75
CA PHE A 188 2.76 4.15 12.96
C PHE A 188 3.76 4.06 11.81
N SER A 189 4.44 2.93 11.70
CA SER A 189 5.38 2.72 10.59
C SER A 189 4.68 2.47 9.26
N GLY A 190 3.46 1.92 9.29
CA GLY A 190 2.97 1.16 8.13
C GLY A 190 3.94 0.03 7.82
N ASP A 191 4.07 -0.31 6.55
CA ASP A 191 5.17 -1.15 6.08
C ASP A 191 6.43 -0.32 5.86
N LEU A 192 7.59 -0.86 6.24
CA LEU A 192 8.87 -0.16 6.18
C LEU A 192 9.69 -0.59 4.97
N GLY A 193 10.16 0.40 4.21
CA GLY A 193 11.13 0.18 3.15
C GLY A 193 12.51 -0.20 3.68
N HIS A 194 13.29 -0.82 2.80
CA HIS A 194 14.72 -0.96 3.00
C HIS A 194 15.44 0.34 2.62
N TYR A 195 16.62 0.54 3.20
CA TYR A 195 17.54 1.57 2.71
C TYR A 195 18.09 1.18 1.34
N GLU A 196 18.40 2.19 0.53
CA GLU A 196 18.98 2.07 -0.80
C GLU A 196 18.10 1.23 -1.75
N GLN A 197 16.79 1.20 -1.51
CA GLN A 197 15.86 0.64 -2.49
C GLN A 197 15.79 1.53 -3.71
N PRO A 198 15.76 0.95 -4.92
CA PRO A 198 15.61 1.74 -6.12
C PRO A 198 14.23 2.39 -6.18
N ILE A 199 14.14 3.50 -6.91
CA ILE A 199 12.94 4.26 -7.25
C ILE A 199 12.45 5.19 -6.15
N VAL A 200 12.34 4.72 -4.90
CA VAL A 200 11.74 5.46 -3.79
C VAL A 200 12.81 5.92 -2.79
N LYS A 201 12.56 7.04 -2.12
CA LYS A 201 13.46 7.52 -1.06
C LYS A 201 13.53 6.55 0.11
N ASP A 202 14.68 6.55 0.77
CA ASP A 202 14.87 5.87 2.06
C ASP A 202 13.84 6.30 3.11
N PRO A 203 13.49 5.41 4.04
CA PRO A 203 12.66 5.77 5.18
C PRO A 203 13.26 6.96 5.95
N THR A 204 12.43 7.95 6.25
CA THR A 204 12.85 9.10 7.06
C THR A 204 13.15 8.64 8.49
N ALA A 205 14.18 9.23 9.11
CA ALA A 205 14.48 8.95 10.50
C ALA A 205 13.26 9.24 11.40
N PRO A 206 12.86 8.33 12.29
CA PRO A 206 11.66 8.49 13.09
C PRO A 206 11.79 9.68 14.04
N THR A 207 10.71 10.46 14.15
CA THR A 207 10.60 11.54 15.13
C THR A 207 10.32 10.98 16.53
N THR A 208 10.54 11.79 17.57
CA THR A 208 10.19 11.41 18.94
C THR A 208 8.68 11.11 19.08
N ALA A 209 8.37 9.94 19.62
CA ALA A 209 7.02 9.49 19.92
C ALA A 209 6.97 8.79 21.28
N ASP A 210 5.80 8.76 21.92
CA ASP A 210 5.59 8.03 23.18
C ASP A 210 5.37 6.54 22.92
N TYR A 211 4.68 6.22 21.82
CA TYR A 211 4.40 4.86 21.38
C TYR A 211 4.79 4.71 19.91
N VAL A 212 5.42 3.58 19.58
CA VAL A 212 5.79 3.25 18.21
C VAL A 212 5.18 1.91 17.84
N MET A 213 4.37 1.91 16.79
CA MET A 213 3.75 0.72 16.20
C MET A 213 4.57 0.39 14.96
N VAL A 214 5.43 -0.61 15.11
CA VAL A 214 6.34 -1.07 14.05
C VAL A 214 5.82 -2.38 13.50
N GLU A 215 5.80 -2.50 12.18
CA GLU A 215 5.57 -3.78 11.51
C GLU A 215 6.64 -4.82 11.88
N SER A 216 6.38 -6.09 11.59
CA SER A 216 7.29 -7.18 11.96
C SER A 216 7.29 -8.32 10.93
N THR A 217 7.00 -8.01 9.67
CA THR A 217 6.88 -8.98 8.56
C THR A 217 8.13 -9.85 8.42
N TYR A 218 9.30 -9.25 8.68
CA TYR A 218 10.61 -9.93 8.65
C TYR A 218 11.27 -10.00 10.03
N GLY A 219 10.53 -9.77 11.13
CA GLY A 219 11.09 -9.68 12.49
C GLY A 219 11.77 -10.96 13.01
N ASN A 220 11.62 -12.09 12.31
CA ASN A 220 12.23 -13.38 12.67
C ASN A 220 13.46 -13.76 11.83
N ARG A 221 13.94 -12.90 10.93
CA ARG A 221 15.07 -13.22 10.03
C ARG A 221 15.93 -11.98 9.74
N LEU A 222 17.20 -12.24 9.44
CA LEU A 222 18.11 -11.22 8.91
C LEU A 222 18.10 -11.30 7.38
N HIS A 223 18.37 -10.16 6.74
CA HIS A 223 18.63 -10.11 5.31
C HIS A 223 20.03 -10.67 5.04
N GLY A 224 20.19 -11.35 3.91
CA GLY A 224 21.49 -11.88 3.49
C GLY A 224 22.38 -10.79 2.90
N ASP A 225 23.67 -11.07 2.79
CA ASP A 225 24.67 -10.14 2.24
C ASP A 225 24.76 -10.17 0.71
N GLU A 226 24.04 -11.08 0.05
CA GLU A 226 24.06 -11.24 -1.40
C GLU A 226 23.26 -10.15 -2.10
N SER A 227 23.85 -9.54 -3.12
CA SER A 227 23.19 -8.54 -3.93
C SER A 227 22.02 -9.16 -4.70
N SER A 228 20.84 -8.55 -4.57
CA SER A 228 19.66 -8.95 -5.34
C SER A 228 19.89 -8.86 -6.85
N GLU A 229 20.74 -7.93 -7.30
CA GLU A 229 21.14 -7.83 -8.72
C GLU A 229 21.98 -9.02 -9.18
N ASP A 230 22.89 -9.50 -8.34
CA ASP A 230 23.75 -10.64 -8.66
C ASP A 230 22.92 -11.92 -8.75
N GLN A 231 22.05 -12.15 -7.77
CA GLN A 231 21.12 -13.27 -7.76
C GLN A 231 20.18 -13.24 -8.98
N MET A 232 19.61 -12.08 -9.31
CA MET A 232 18.74 -11.92 -10.48
C MET A 232 19.53 -12.16 -11.79
N THR A 233 20.76 -11.66 -11.88
CA THR A 233 21.64 -11.87 -13.05
C THR A 233 21.93 -13.35 -13.26
N GLU A 234 22.22 -14.09 -12.20
CA GLU A 234 22.50 -15.52 -12.26
C GLU A 234 21.28 -16.30 -12.77
N VAL A 235 20.11 -16.09 -12.14
CA VAL A 235 18.85 -16.76 -12.51
C VAL A 235 18.47 -16.45 -13.96
N ILE A 236 18.57 -15.19 -14.38
CA ILE A 236 18.23 -14.80 -15.75
C ILE A 236 19.17 -15.46 -16.76
N ASN A 237 20.48 -15.40 -16.53
CA ASN A 237 21.44 -15.99 -17.46
C ASN A 237 21.37 -17.51 -17.50
N GLU A 238 21.01 -18.18 -16.41
CA GLU A 238 20.73 -19.61 -16.40
C GLU A 238 19.54 -19.96 -17.29
N ALA A 239 18.41 -19.29 -17.12
CA ALA A 239 17.22 -19.51 -17.94
C ALA A 239 17.49 -19.21 -19.43
N VAL A 240 18.28 -18.17 -19.73
CA VAL A 240 18.70 -17.84 -21.10
C VAL A 240 19.53 -18.97 -21.71
N ARG A 241 20.50 -19.53 -20.98
CA ARG A 241 21.33 -20.65 -21.46
C ARG A 241 20.48 -21.90 -21.76
N ASN A 242 19.44 -22.12 -20.98
CA ASN A 242 18.54 -23.27 -21.12
C ASN A 242 17.36 -23.01 -22.09
N ASN A 243 17.19 -21.78 -22.56
CA ASN A 243 16.04 -21.34 -23.36
C ASN A 243 14.69 -21.58 -22.65
N GLU A 244 14.63 -21.21 -21.37
CA GLU A 244 13.48 -21.41 -20.48
C GLU A 244 12.79 -20.07 -20.14
N PRO A 245 11.45 -20.08 -19.95
CA PRO A 245 10.73 -18.90 -19.50
C PRO A 245 10.89 -18.68 -17.99
N ILE A 246 10.93 -17.41 -17.57
CA ILE A 246 10.89 -17.01 -16.15
C ILE A 246 9.50 -16.45 -15.83
N LEU A 247 8.86 -17.00 -14.80
CA LEU A 247 7.60 -16.49 -14.28
C LEU A 247 7.84 -15.80 -12.94
N ILE A 248 7.52 -14.51 -12.82
CA ILE A 248 7.69 -13.74 -11.59
C ILE A 248 6.33 -13.29 -11.06
N PRO A 249 5.79 -13.91 -10.00
CA PRO A 249 4.62 -13.39 -9.32
C PRO A 249 5.01 -12.15 -8.51
N ALA A 250 4.35 -11.02 -8.77
CA ALA A 250 4.62 -9.77 -8.07
C ALA A 250 3.32 -8.97 -7.87
N PHE A 251 3.29 -8.16 -6.81
CA PHE A 251 2.26 -7.14 -6.67
C PHE A 251 2.38 -6.11 -7.78
N ALA A 252 1.23 -5.64 -8.30
CA ALA A 252 1.19 -4.67 -9.39
C ALA A 252 1.80 -3.30 -9.04
N ILE A 253 1.93 -2.99 -7.74
CA ILE A 253 2.46 -1.74 -7.19
C ILE A 253 3.60 -2.07 -6.22
N GLY A 254 4.74 -1.39 -6.40
CA GLY A 254 5.98 -1.61 -5.66
C GLY A 254 6.86 -2.61 -6.41
N ARG A 255 6.73 -3.89 -6.07
CA ARG A 255 7.64 -4.95 -6.53
C ARG A 255 7.75 -5.09 -8.05
N THR A 256 6.65 -4.92 -8.78
CA THR A 256 6.70 -4.95 -10.25
C THR A 256 7.60 -3.85 -10.80
N GLN A 257 7.48 -2.62 -10.28
CA GLN A 257 8.28 -1.48 -10.72
C GLN A 257 9.77 -1.68 -10.39
N GLU A 258 10.10 -2.16 -9.19
CA GLU A 258 11.48 -2.50 -8.80
C GLU A 258 12.10 -3.55 -9.74
N ILE A 259 11.38 -4.63 -10.04
CA ILE A 259 11.88 -5.68 -10.94
C ILE A 259 12.12 -5.15 -12.34
N LEU A 260 11.20 -4.32 -12.87
CA LEU A 260 11.38 -3.69 -14.18
C LEU A 260 12.58 -2.74 -14.22
N TYR A 261 12.81 -2.00 -13.13
CA TYR A 261 14.00 -1.15 -12.98
C TYR A 261 15.28 -2.00 -13.00
N LEU A 262 15.36 -3.05 -12.19
CA LEU A 262 16.53 -3.91 -12.10
C LEU A 262 16.84 -4.61 -13.44
N ILE A 263 15.82 -5.15 -14.12
CA ILE A 263 16.02 -5.77 -15.44
C ILE A 263 16.60 -4.76 -16.43
N ARG A 264 16.07 -3.54 -16.48
CA ARG A 264 16.58 -2.48 -17.37
C ARG A 264 18.05 -2.16 -17.05
N GLU A 265 18.39 -1.98 -15.78
CA GLU A 265 19.77 -1.69 -15.38
C GLU A 265 20.72 -2.81 -15.79
N LEU A 266 20.35 -4.06 -15.56
CA LEU A 266 21.15 -5.21 -15.97
C LEU A 266 21.30 -5.32 -17.50
N GLU A 267 20.26 -4.98 -18.28
CA GLU A 267 20.33 -4.89 -19.74
C GLU A 267 21.31 -3.79 -20.20
N GLU A 268 21.25 -2.60 -19.59
CA GLU A 268 22.11 -1.45 -19.93
C GLU A 268 23.57 -1.70 -19.57
N GLN A 269 23.81 -2.35 -18.43
CA GLN A 269 25.12 -2.80 -17.98
C GLN A 269 25.64 -4.02 -18.77
N LYS A 270 24.82 -4.59 -19.68
CA LYS A 270 25.12 -5.80 -20.47
C LYS A 270 25.43 -7.04 -19.61
N ARG A 271 24.89 -7.07 -18.39
CA ARG A 271 24.98 -8.22 -17.48
C ARG A 271 24.00 -9.33 -17.85
N ILE A 272 22.90 -8.96 -18.50
CA ILE A 272 21.95 -9.84 -19.15
C ILE A 272 21.70 -9.36 -20.60
N PRO A 273 21.32 -10.25 -21.53
CA PRO A 273 20.86 -9.81 -22.85
C PRO A 273 19.51 -9.07 -22.76
N VAL A 274 19.14 -8.33 -23.80
CA VAL A 274 17.80 -7.75 -23.90
C VAL A 274 16.78 -8.86 -24.11
N LEU A 275 15.77 -8.94 -23.23
CA LEU A 275 14.79 -10.02 -23.20
C LEU A 275 13.36 -9.51 -23.45
N PRO A 276 12.49 -10.33 -24.07
CA PRO A 276 11.07 -10.01 -24.15
C PRO A 276 10.44 -10.10 -22.75
N VAL A 277 10.13 -8.95 -22.16
CA VAL A 277 9.47 -8.85 -20.84
C VAL A 277 7.98 -8.61 -21.03
N ARG A 278 7.13 -9.46 -20.45
CA ARG A 278 5.67 -9.30 -20.49
C ARG A 278 5.14 -8.95 -19.12
N VAL A 279 4.51 -7.77 -18.99
CA VAL A 279 3.77 -7.35 -17.79
C VAL A 279 2.29 -7.65 -18.02
N ASP A 280 1.81 -8.70 -17.37
CA ASP A 280 0.42 -9.16 -17.51
C ASP A 280 -0.50 -8.56 -16.45
N SER A 281 -0.60 -7.22 -16.45
CA SER A 281 -1.49 -6.50 -15.55
C SER A 281 -1.75 -5.08 -16.07
N PRO A 282 -2.99 -4.78 -16.49
CA PRO A 282 -3.40 -3.41 -16.82
C PRO A 282 -3.18 -2.45 -15.64
N MET A 283 -3.43 -2.92 -14.41
CA MET A 283 -3.18 -2.15 -13.19
C MET A 283 -1.69 -1.80 -13.04
N ALA A 284 -0.77 -2.75 -13.24
CA ALA A 284 0.67 -2.48 -13.15
C ALA A 284 1.15 -1.47 -14.21
N ALA A 285 0.57 -1.51 -15.41
CA ALA A 285 0.85 -0.53 -16.46
C ALA A 285 0.38 0.88 -16.06
N GLN A 286 -0.80 1.02 -15.46
CA GLN A 286 -1.31 2.30 -14.96
C GLN A 286 -0.51 2.80 -13.75
N ALA A 287 -0.19 1.93 -12.80
CA ALA A 287 0.65 2.25 -11.64
C ALA A 287 2.01 2.79 -12.05
N THR A 288 2.63 2.18 -13.06
CA THR A 288 3.90 2.66 -13.65
C THR A 288 3.80 4.10 -14.14
N GLN A 289 2.64 4.57 -14.61
CA GLN A 289 2.45 5.97 -14.99
C GLN A 289 2.41 6.91 -13.78
N VAL A 290 1.79 6.48 -12.67
CA VAL A 290 1.77 7.21 -11.40
C VAL A 290 3.19 7.38 -10.85
N TYR A 291 3.99 6.31 -10.91
CA TYR A 291 5.42 6.32 -10.55
C TYR A 291 6.29 7.25 -11.38
N ASN A 292 5.82 7.81 -12.50
CA ASN A 292 6.57 8.81 -13.25
C ASN A 292 6.20 10.25 -12.89
N ARG A 293 5.20 10.47 -12.01
CA ARG A 293 4.65 11.80 -11.72
C ARG A 293 5.16 12.44 -10.42
N PHE A 294 5.57 11.65 -9.44
CA PHE A 294 5.91 12.10 -8.08
C PHE A 294 7.42 12.17 -7.85
N THR A 295 8.11 13.05 -8.58
CA THR A 295 9.57 13.21 -8.52
C THR A 295 10.09 13.52 -7.11
N GLU A 296 9.26 14.13 -6.26
CA GLU A 296 9.59 14.50 -4.89
C GLU A 296 9.65 13.31 -3.92
N GLU A 297 9.11 12.15 -4.29
CA GLU A 297 9.13 10.91 -3.49
C GLU A 297 10.20 9.92 -3.98
N HIS A 298 10.88 10.24 -5.08
CA HIS A 298 11.91 9.38 -5.66
C HIS A 298 13.29 9.62 -5.05
N ASP A 299 14.11 8.57 -5.05
CA ASP A 299 15.53 8.69 -4.77
C ASP A 299 16.22 9.60 -5.81
N GLU A 300 17.43 10.07 -5.49
CA GLU A 300 18.16 11.02 -6.35
C GLU A 300 18.56 10.41 -7.71
N GLU A 301 18.85 9.12 -7.75
CA GLU A 301 19.27 8.40 -8.95
C GLU A 301 18.10 8.28 -9.94
N TYR A 302 16.97 7.76 -9.49
CA TYR A 302 15.75 7.61 -10.27
C TYR A 302 15.18 8.97 -10.70
N ALA A 303 15.23 9.99 -9.83
CA ALA A 303 14.86 11.35 -10.20
C ALA A 303 15.74 11.89 -11.35
N SER A 304 17.05 11.65 -11.30
CA SER A 304 17.97 12.00 -12.39
C SER A 304 17.63 11.27 -13.69
N ILE A 305 17.36 9.96 -13.62
CA ILE A 305 16.99 9.15 -14.78
C ILE A 305 15.68 9.65 -15.40
N LEU A 306 14.68 10.01 -14.60
CA LEU A 306 13.41 10.58 -15.08
C LEU A 306 13.60 11.87 -15.90
N THR A 307 14.58 12.70 -15.56
CA THR A 307 14.86 13.92 -16.35
C THR A 307 15.46 13.62 -17.72
N GLN A 308 16.16 12.49 -17.86
CA GLN A 308 16.86 12.10 -19.08
C GLN A 308 16.05 11.14 -19.96
N LYS A 309 15.21 10.30 -19.34
CA LYS A 309 14.47 9.22 -19.99
C LYS A 309 12.96 9.42 -19.81
N ARG A 310 12.23 9.42 -20.92
CA ARG A 310 10.76 9.54 -20.94
C ARG A 310 10.05 8.38 -20.23
N HIS A 311 10.66 7.19 -20.19
CA HIS A 311 10.07 5.97 -19.63
C HIS A 311 11.13 5.16 -18.89
N PRO A 312 11.49 5.53 -17.65
CA PRO A 312 12.51 4.81 -16.89
C PRO A 312 12.12 3.36 -16.66
N LEU A 313 10.88 3.01 -16.34
CA LEU A 313 10.52 1.62 -16.01
C LEU A 313 10.27 0.72 -17.23
N ARG A 314 10.71 1.11 -18.42
CA ARG A 314 10.53 0.33 -19.66
C ARG A 314 11.83 -0.41 -20.02
N THR A 315 11.81 -1.73 -19.99
CA THR A 315 12.94 -2.57 -20.45
C THR A 315 13.08 -2.53 -21.98
N GLY A 316 14.20 -3.02 -22.50
CA GLY A 316 14.57 -2.94 -23.92
C GLY A 316 13.56 -3.58 -24.88
N ALA A 317 12.81 -4.60 -24.43
CA ALA A 317 11.75 -5.25 -25.21
C ALA A 317 10.48 -5.55 -24.37
N MET A 318 10.02 -4.57 -23.59
CA MET A 318 8.81 -4.67 -22.77
C MET A 318 7.51 -4.64 -23.58
N MET A 319 6.59 -5.54 -23.24
CA MET A 319 5.19 -5.59 -23.68
C MET A 319 4.26 -5.55 -22.47
N THR A 320 3.25 -4.70 -22.50
CA THR A 320 2.15 -4.67 -21.52
C THR A 320 0.91 -5.29 -22.16
N THR A 321 0.17 -6.10 -21.43
CA THR A 321 -1.18 -6.46 -21.87
C THR A 321 -2.05 -5.21 -21.82
N SER A 322 -2.52 -4.76 -22.99
CA SER A 322 -3.53 -3.70 -23.07
C SER A 322 -4.85 -4.29 -22.62
N SER A 323 -5.54 -3.59 -21.71
CA SER A 323 -6.98 -3.75 -21.45
C SER A 323 -7.78 -3.60 -22.74
#